data_AF-A0A7C4GXA6-F1
#
_entry.id   AF-A0A7C4GXA6-F1
#
_cell.length_a   1.000
_cell.length_b   1.000
_cell.length_c   1.000
_cell.angle_alpha   90.00
_cell.angle_beta   90.00
_cell.angle_gamma   90.00
#
_symmetry.space_group_name_H-M   'P 1'
#
loop_
_entity.id
_entity.type
_entity.pdbx_description
1 polymer ?
#
loop_
_entity_poly.entity_id
_entity_poly.type
_entity_poly.pdbx_seq_one_letter_code
_entity_poly.pdbx_strand_id
1 'polypeptide(L)'
;IDTIDEEGYLSIIKPIAEKAPKWRGELYVEIHRGTYTTNHRIKELVYKAESCLRSTEIWSSIAYSLGLFKYPYEDLREAWERLLTAQFHDVLPGSANYEAYKEAYSELEYVIASCERIRKNALASIAGPEDPEGDYIAIFNDLPWTRKSLVELPRGFYRLLGGDRVPRQDLVNTSLIEVEIPPLGYIILERLEQTSPYEPLMGATGTYASELEGSVIIGNEALEVRIYNDGSFSVFDKEKGTMAIRTHRLEMHQDKPGNWDAWDIERSSLEIPSTPLGIAEKPRVVITSPMISCASVTLGARGSVIEQRICVRKGSRVVEIRSRINWRSRGYLLKAWIEPSFEFNEVYYEIPFGVIKRRSRYADSWDSAKFEAPALRWVDISNGNMGIAIISFTKHGYSAKDNKIGLTLVKTSLFPNPYGDLDPFEAVYYIYPHKGDYIEGSVTRIAYELWSPPTTLRISKPRIENPTVSFAKLDSSSAILEALKKMERGDGLIARIYETGGKEAT
;
A
#
# COMPACT_ATOMS: atom_id res chain seq x y z
N ILE A 1 43.41 -11.75 -25.54
CA ILE A 1 42.12 -11.30 -24.94
C ILE A 1 41.67 -12.29 -23.88
N ASP A 2 42.12 -13.55 -23.92
CA ASP A 2 41.99 -14.48 -22.80
C ASP A 2 42.93 -14.09 -21.65
N THR A 3 42.37 -13.90 -20.45
CA THR A 3 42.98 -13.59 -19.13
C THR A 3 43.01 -12.14 -18.63
N ILE A 4 42.01 -11.32 -18.98
CA ILE A 4 41.70 -10.14 -18.17
C ILE A 4 40.47 -10.49 -17.32
N ASP A 5 40.65 -10.55 -16.00
CA ASP A 5 39.55 -10.64 -15.04
C ASP A 5 38.86 -9.29 -14.86
N GLU A 6 37.76 -9.25 -14.10
CA GLU A 6 36.99 -8.01 -13.93
C GLU A 6 37.84 -6.87 -13.36
N GLU A 7 38.69 -7.16 -12.38
CA GLU A 7 39.60 -6.17 -11.80
C GLU A 7 40.60 -5.63 -12.81
N GLY A 8 41.20 -6.52 -13.62
CA GLY A 8 42.07 -6.17 -14.72
C GLY A 8 41.37 -5.27 -15.75
N TYR A 9 40.12 -5.59 -16.11
CA TYR A 9 39.34 -4.77 -17.04
C TYR A 9 39.04 -3.38 -16.46
N LEU A 10 38.62 -3.31 -15.19
CA LEU A 10 38.36 -2.05 -14.50
C LEU A 10 39.63 -1.19 -14.38
N SER A 11 40.80 -1.79 -14.20
CA SER A 11 42.07 -1.06 -14.16
C SER A 11 42.39 -0.33 -15.47
N ILE A 12 41.95 -0.89 -16.61
CA ILE A 12 42.11 -0.29 -17.94
C ILE A 12 41.10 0.83 -18.17
N ILE A 13 39.87 0.69 -17.67
CA ILE A 13 38.78 1.66 -17.88
C ILE A 13 38.83 2.84 -16.90
N LYS A 14 39.26 2.63 -15.64
CA LYS A 14 39.31 3.70 -14.62
C LYS A 14 40.00 4.98 -15.08
N PRO A 15 41.17 4.96 -15.75
CA PRO A 15 41.85 6.17 -16.23
C PRO A 15 41.05 6.99 -17.26
N ILE A 16 40.08 6.38 -17.95
CA ILE A 16 39.24 7.06 -18.95
C ILE A 16 37.82 7.35 -18.46
N ALA A 17 37.44 6.88 -17.26
CA ALA A 17 36.09 6.98 -16.72
C ALA A 17 35.60 8.43 -16.59
N GLU A 18 36.48 9.38 -16.25
CA GLU A 18 36.10 10.80 -16.14
C GLU A 18 35.69 11.43 -17.48
N LYS A 19 36.16 10.86 -18.60
CA LYS A 19 35.85 11.29 -19.96
C LYS A 19 34.64 10.57 -20.56
N ALA A 20 34.12 9.55 -19.88
CA ALA A 20 32.97 8.79 -20.36
C ALA A 20 31.68 9.63 -20.31
N PRO A 21 30.69 9.35 -21.18
CA PRO A 21 29.37 9.95 -21.08
C PRO A 21 28.75 9.70 -19.72
N LYS A 22 28.08 10.72 -19.17
CA LYS A 22 27.42 10.64 -17.86
C LYS A 22 25.90 10.50 -18.05
N TRP A 23 25.32 9.51 -17.38
CA TRP A 23 23.86 9.36 -17.29
C TRP A 23 23.39 9.80 -15.90
N ARG A 24 22.33 10.61 -15.84
CA ARG A 24 21.71 11.06 -14.59
C ARG A 24 20.24 10.67 -14.58
N GLY A 25 19.85 9.89 -13.56
CA GLY A 25 18.48 9.39 -13.39
C GLY A 25 18.39 7.89 -13.63
N GLU A 26 17.19 7.44 -13.97
CA GLU A 26 16.88 6.03 -14.20
C GLU A 26 17.43 5.54 -15.56
N LEU A 27 18.00 4.34 -15.59
CA LEU A 27 18.24 3.57 -16.81
C LEU A 27 16.97 2.80 -17.16
N TYR A 28 16.01 3.48 -17.78
CA TYR A 28 14.71 2.89 -18.07
C TYR A 28 14.84 1.84 -19.17
N VAL A 29 14.48 0.59 -18.86
CA VAL A 29 14.45 -0.50 -19.82
C VAL A 29 13.19 -0.39 -20.66
N GLU A 30 13.35 -0.15 -21.97
CA GLU A 30 12.24 0.13 -22.88
C GLU A 30 11.47 -1.12 -23.35
N ILE A 31 11.56 -2.22 -22.60
CA ILE A 31 10.89 -3.50 -22.80
C ILE A 31 10.44 -4.05 -21.44
N HIS A 32 9.72 -5.17 -21.45
CA HIS A 32 9.31 -5.92 -20.27
C HIS A 32 8.39 -5.16 -19.30
N ARG A 33 7.50 -4.30 -19.82
CA ARG A 33 6.59 -3.48 -18.99
C ARG A 33 5.42 -4.24 -18.34
N GLY A 34 5.07 -5.40 -18.87
CA GLY A 34 4.12 -6.33 -18.26
C GLY A 34 4.58 -6.89 -16.92
N THR A 35 5.89 -6.92 -16.67
CA THR A 35 6.46 -7.43 -15.40
C THR A 35 6.00 -6.66 -14.15
N TYR A 36 5.54 -5.41 -14.32
CA TYR A 36 5.02 -4.61 -13.21
C TYR A 36 3.66 -5.12 -12.71
N THR A 37 2.97 -5.94 -13.52
CA THR A 37 1.59 -6.38 -13.26
C THR A 37 1.46 -7.90 -13.18
N THR A 38 2.13 -8.65 -14.06
CA THR A 38 1.98 -10.11 -14.17
C THR A 38 2.21 -10.82 -12.84
N ASN A 39 1.37 -11.78 -12.50
CA ASN A 39 1.41 -12.55 -11.26
C ASN A 39 1.16 -11.65 -10.04
N HIS A 40 -0.11 -11.50 -9.67
CA HIS A 40 -0.50 -10.75 -8.49
C HIS A 40 -0.06 -11.43 -7.19
N ARG A 41 -0.14 -12.76 -7.12
CA ARG A 41 0.14 -13.50 -5.87
C ARG A 41 1.58 -13.36 -5.42
N ILE A 42 2.56 -13.41 -6.33
CA ILE A 42 3.98 -13.21 -5.96
C ILE A 42 4.20 -11.80 -5.40
N LYS A 43 3.65 -10.78 -6.04
CA LYS A 43 3.74 -9.37 -5.62
C LYS A 43 3.07 -9.17 -4.25
N GLU A 44 1.91 -9.78 -4.04
CA GLU A 44 1.20 -9.74 -2.75
C GLU A 44 2.02 -10.37 -1.62
N LEU A 45 2.60 -11.54 -1.86
CA LEU A 45 3.39 -12.26 -0.85
C LEU A 45 4.70 -11.55 -0.54
N VAL A 46 5.41 -11.02 -1.55
CA VAL A 46 6.62 -10.21 -1.34
C VAL A 46 6.29 -8.96 -0.52
N TYR A 47 5.23 -8.24 -0.88
CA TYR A 47 4.76 -7.09 -0.12
C TYR A 47 4.51 -7.43 1.37
N LYS A 48 3.76 -8.52 1.63
CA LYS A 48 3.47 -8.96 3.00
C LYS A 48 4.73 -9.36 3.76
N ALA A 49 5.65 -10.06 3.10
CA ALA A 49 6.92 -10.46 3.68
C ALA A 49 7.80 -9.26 4.04
N GLU A 50 7.95 -8.28 3.13
CA GLU A 50 8.71 -7.04 3.37
C GLU A 50 8.14 -6.23 4.54
N SER A 51 6.82 -6.01 4.55
CA SER A 51 6.13 -5.28 5.63
C SER A 51 6.30 -6.00 6.98
N CYS A 52 6.12 -7.32 6.99
CA CYS A 52 6.27 -8.12 8.19
C CYS A 52 7.71 -8.12 8.72
N LEU A 53 8.72 -8.32 7.85
CA LEU A 53 10.14 -8.29 8.23
C LEU A 53 10.55 -6.94 8.78
N ARG A 54 10.16 -5.84 8.12
CA ARG A 54 10.45 -4.47 8.60
C ARG A 54 9.92 -4.27 10.01
N SER A 55 8.64 -4.56 10.23
CA SER A 55 8.00 -4.43 11.55
C SER A 55 8.67 -5.33 12.59
N THR A 56 9.02 -6.56 12.20
CA THR A 56 9.65 -7.56 13.08
C THR A 56 11.04 -7.12 13.53
N GLU A 57 11.89 -6.60 12.64
CA GLU A 57 13.22 -6.08 13.02
C GLU A 57 13.11 -4.86 13.94
N ILE A 58 12.17 -3.94 13.67
CA ILE A 58 11.92 -2.77 14.53
C ILE A 58 11.59 -3.23 15.96
N TRP A 59 10.58 -4.08 16.13
CA TRP A 59 10.14 -4.50 17.46
C TRP A 59 11.15 -5.41 18.16
N SER A 60 11.83 -6.29 17.42
CA SER A 60 12.90 -7.12 17.99
C SER A 60 14.08 -6.27 18.47
N SER A 61 14.40 -5.18 17.76
CA SER A 61 15.48 -4.26 18.14
C SER A 61 15.12 -3.43 19.36
N ILE A 62 13.90 -2.90 19.42
CA ILE A 62 13.39 -2.18 20.59
C ILE A 62 13.41 -3.11 21.80
N ALA A 63 12.83 -4.30 21.69
CA ALA A 63 12.80 -5.27 22.78
C ALA A 63 14.21 -5.71 23.23
N TYR A 64 15.14 -5.88 22.28
CA TYR A 64 16.55 -6.16 22.59
C TYR A 64 17.22 -5.01 23.35
N SER A 65 17.03 -3.76 22.91
CA SER A 65 17.61 -2.58 23.57
C SER A 65 17.12 -2.37 25.01
N LEU A 66 15.90 -2.84 25.30
CA LEU A 66 15.31 -2.83 26.63
C LEU A 66 15.75 -4.03 27.51
N GLY A 67 16.57 -4.94 26.98
CA GLY A 67 16.99 -6.16 27.66
C GLY A 67 15.86 -7.20 27.82
N LEU A 68 14.78 -7.08 27.04
CA LEU A 68 13.56 -7.90 27.18
C LEU A 68 13.52 -9.10 26.23
N PHE A 69 14.38 -9.09 25.21
CA PHE A 69 14.32 -10.05 24.12
C PHE A 69 15.70 -10.35 23.57
N LYS A 70 15.97 -11.63 23.31
CA LYS A 70 17.17 -12.02 22.56
C LYS A 70 16.89 -11.79 21.08
N TYR A 71 17.71 -10.97 20.42
CA TYR A 71 17.54 -10.70 18.99
C TYR A 71 17.66 -12.00 18.18
N PRO A 72 16.64 -12.39 17.40
CA PRO A 72 16.57 -13.68 16.72
C PRO A 72 17.32 -13.62 15.38
N TYR A 73 18.64 -13.55 15.46
CA TYR A 73 19.50 -13.29 14.30
C TYR A 73 19.35 -14.36 13.20
N GLU A 74 19.45 -15.64 13.54
CA GLU A 74 19.40 -16.73 12.56
C GLU A 74 18.02 -16.83 11.88
N ASP A 75 16.93 -16.77 12.65
CA ASP A 75 15.57 -16.79 12.09
C ASP A 75 15.34 -15.61 11.11
N LEU A 76 15.80 -14.40 11.47
CA LEU A 76 15.67 -13.22 10.61
C LEU A 76 16.55 -13.31 9.37
N ARG A 77 17.76 -13.87 9.51
CA ARG A 77 18.65 -14.09 8.37
C ARG A 77 18.04 -15.07 7.38
N GLU A 78 17.55 -16.21 7.85
CA GLU A 78 16.88 -17.20 7.00
C GLU A 78 15.67 -16.58 6.30
N ALA A 79 14.86 -15.81 7.02
CA ALA A 79 13.71 -15.13 6.47
C ALA A 79 14.09 -14.11 5.37
N TRP A 80 15.15 -13.34 5.57
CA TRP A 80 15.69 -12.43 4.55
C TRP A 80 16.24 -13.17 3.34
N GLU A 81 17.01 -14.25 3.52
CA GLU A 81 17.56 -15.05 2.42
C GLU A 81 16.45 -15.65 1.54
N ARG A 82 15.38 -16.17 2.16
CA ARG A 82 14.20 -16.69 1.44
C ARG A 82 13.44 -15.59 0.69
N LEU A 83 13.21 -14.44 1.31
CA LEU A 83 12.59 -13.28 0.64
C LEU A 83 13.43 -12.82 -0.56
N LEU A 84 14.74 -12.62 -0.38
CA LEU A 84 15.64 -12.15 -1.43
C LEU A 84 15.74 -13.15 -2.59
N THR A 85 15.62 -14.45 -2.32
CA THR A 85 15.53 -15.48 -3.35
C THR A 85 14.26 -15.32 -4.19
N ALA A 86 13.11 -15.04 -3.57
CA ALA A 86 11.86 -14.77 -4.28
C ALA A 86 11.86 -13.42 -5.03
N GLN A 87 12.75 -12.49 -4.65
CA GLN A 87 12.98 -11.22 -5.36
C GLN A 87 13.88 -11.35 -6.59
N PHE A 88 14.28 -12.57 -6.97
CA PHE A 88 14.99 -12.81 -8.21
C PHE A 88 14.25 -12.21 -9.42
N HIS A 89 15.00 -11.69 -10.39
CA HIS A 89 14.48 -10.87 -11.48
C HIS A 89 13.57 -11.61 -12.48
N ASP A 90 13.42 -12.93 -12.37
CA ASP A 90 12.39 -13.67 -13.10
C ASP A 90 11.23 -14.15 -12.23
N VAL A 91 11.39 -14.16 -10.90
CA VAL A 91 10.35 -14.60 -9.97
C VAL A 91 9.42 -13.43 -9.64
N LEU A 92 9.91 -12.39 -8.95
CA LEU A 92 9.08 -11.24 -8.57
C LEU A 92 8.42 -10.52 -9.78
N PRO A 93 9.12 -10.35 -10.90
CA PRO A 93 8.55 -9.78 -12.13
C PRO A 93 7.37 -10.56 -12.73
N GLY A 94 7.11 -11.81 -12.32
CA GLY A 94 6.01 -12.56 -12.92
C GLY A 94 6.41 -13.28 -14.22
N SER A 95 7.69 -13.52 -14.44
CA SER A 95 8.27 -14.11 -15.65
C SER A 95 8.81 -15.55 -15.53
N ALA A 96 8.62 -16.26 -14.41
CA ALA A 96 9.01 -17.66 -14.23
C ALA A 96 7.90 -18.66 -14.60
N ASN A 97 8.25 -19.96 -14.66
CA ASN A 97 7.28 -21.03 -14.89
C ASN A 97 6.40 -21.29 -13.64
N TYR A 98 5.38 -22.14 -13.81
CA TYR A 98 4.43 -22.48 -12.73
C TYR A 98 5.10 -23.07 -11.47
N GLU A 99 6.06 -23.99 -11.63
CA GLU A 99 6.70 -24.68 -10.50
C GLU A 99 7.54 -23.73 -9.65
N ALA A 100 8.27 -22.80 -10.30
CA ALA A 100 9.03 -21.76 -9.61
C ALA A 100 8.13 -20.89 -8.72
N TYR A 101 6.91 -20.57 -9.16
CA TYR A 101 5.96 -19.83 -8.34
C TYR A 101 5.41 -20.64 -7.18
N LYS A 102 5.08 -21.90 -7.41
CA LYS A 102 4.58 -22.76 -6.35
C LYS A 102 5.58 -22.86 -5.20
N GLU A 103 6.87 -22.97 -5.52
CA GLU A 103 7.95 -22.94 -4.53
C GLU A 103 8.06 -21.56 -3.88
N ALA A 104 8.17 -20.48 -4.67
CA ALA A 104 8.29 -19.12 -4.13
C ALA A 104 7.12 -18.73 -3.21
N TYR A 105 5.89 -19.17 -3.50
CA TYR A 105 4.74 -18.93 -2.64
C TYR A 105 4.90 -19.61 -1.29
N SER A 106 5.28 -20.88 -1.27
CA SER A 106 5.52 -21.64 -0.03
C SER A 106 6.63 -21.00 0.80
N GLU A 107 7.71 -20.56 0.15
CA GLU A 107 8.84 -19.90 0.79
C GLU A 107 8.44 -18.57 1.43
N LEU A 108 7.66 -17.74 0.73
CA LEU A 108 7.19 -16.46 1.26
C LEU A 108 6.14 -16.64 2.37
N GLU A 109 5.27 -17.65 2.28
CA GLU A 109 4.33 -18.00 3.34
C GLU A 109 5.07 -18.42 4.62
N TYR A 110 6.17 -19.17 4.50
CA TYR A 110 7.06 -19.48 5.62
C TYR A 110 7.68 -18.21 6.22
N VAL A 111 8.20 -17.30 5.39
CA VAL A 111 8.78 -16.02 5.83
C VAL A 111 7.77 -15.23 6.65
N ILE A 112 6.54 -15.06 6.12
CA ILE A 112 5.47 -14.31 6.78
C ILE A 112 5.15 -14.94 8.14
N ALA A 113 4.93 -16.26 8.20
CA ALA A 113 4.61 -16.96 9.44
C ALA A 113 5.74 -16.86 10.49
N SER A 114 7.00 -16.98 10.07
CA SER A 114 8.15 -16.86 10.97
C SER A 114 8.24 -15.44 11.55
N CYS A 115 8.09 -14.41 10.71
CA CYS A 115 8.15 -13.02 11.13
C CYS A 115 6.98 -12.66 12.05
N GLU A 116 5.75 -13.12 11.76
CA GLU A 116 4.60 -12.91 12.64
C GLU A 116 4.82 -13.49 14.03
N ARG A 117 5.33 -14.73 14.12
CA ARG A 117 5.69 -15.39 15.38
C ARG A 117 6.75 -14.60 16.15
N ILE A 118 7.84 -14.19 15.48
CA ILE A 118 8.93 -13.44 16.10
C ILE A 118 8.44 -12.08 16.61
N ARG A 119 7.74 -11.32 15.75
CA ARG A 119 7.18 -10.02 16.08
C ARG A 119 6.27 -10.13 17.29
N LYS A 120 5.35 -11.10 17.28
CA LYS A 120 4.43 -11.35 18.39
C LYS A 120 5.16 -11.60 19.71
N ASN A 121 6.21 -12.41 19.70
CA ASN A 121 7.04 -12.66 20.89
C ASN A 121 7.76 -11.39 21.38
N ALA A 122 8.30 -10.58 20.46
CA ALA A 122 8.92 -9.29 20.79
C ALA A 122 7.88 -8.32 21.40
N LEU A 123 6.70 -8.20 20.79
CA LEU A 123 5.60 -7.37 21.28
C LEU A 123 5.11 -7.81 22.67
N ALA A 124 4.94 -9.12 22.89
CA ALA A 124 4.58 -9.67 24.19
C ALA A 124 5.64 -9.39 25.25
N SER A 125 6.93 -9.47 24.88
CA SER A 125 8.02 -9.11 25.79
C SER A 125 7.95 -7.63 26.18
N ILE A 126 7.48 -6.74 25.29
CA ILE A 126 7.37 -5.30 25.55
C ILE A 126 6.14 -4.99 26.41
N ALA A 127 4.93 -5.37 25.96
CA ALA A 127 3.70 -4.88 26.56
C ALA A 127 3.12 -5.79 27.66
N GLY A 128 3.42 -7.09 27.65
CA GLY A 128 2.87 -8.05 28.61
C GLY A 128 2.65 -9.43 28.00
N PRO A 129 2.53 -10.50 28.83
CA PRO A 129 2.35 -11.85 28.34
C PRO A 129 1.08 -11.97 27.52
N GLU A 130 1.20 -12.52 26.31
CA GLU A 130 0.06 -12.78 25.45
C GLU A 130 -0.96 -13.65 26.17
N ASP A 131 -2.23 -13.26 26.06
CA ASP A 131 -3.35 -14.06 26.51
C ASP A 131 -4.53 -13.87 25.55
N PRO A 132 -4.88 -14.90 24.76
CA PRO A 132 -6.04 -14.84 23.88
C PRO A 132 -7.36 -14.57 24.59
N GLU A 133 -7.45 -14.78 25.91
CA GLU A 133 -8.63 -14.48 26.72
C GLU A 133 -8.44 -13.24 27.62
N GLY A 134 -7.28 -12.60 27.58
CA GLY A 134 -6.96 -11.44 28.40
C GLY A 134 -7.87 -10.24 28.12
N ASP A 135 -8.11 -9.44 29.17
CA ASP A 135 -8.95 -8.24 29.12
C ASP A 135 -8.22 -6.99 28.61
N TYR A 136 -6.91 -7.08 28.40
CA TYR A 136 -6.11 -5.95 27.90
C TYR A 136 -5.71 -6.17 26.45
N ILE A 137 -5.70 -5.08 25.68
CA ILE A 137 -5.26 -5.07 24.28
C ILE A 137 -4.18 -4.00 24.13
N ALA A 138 -2.96 -4.43 23.83
CA ALA A 138 -1.90 -3.54 23.40
C ALA A 138 -2.02 -3.24 21.90
N ILE A 139 -1.94 -1.98 21.52
CA ILE A 139 -2.00 -1.53 20.11
C ILE A 139 -0.71 -0.79 19.79
N PHE A 140 0.07 -1.33 18.87
CA PHE A 140 1.41 -0.89 18.52
C PHE A 140 1.45 -0.12 17.20
N ASN A 141 2.31 0.89 17.14
CA ASN A 141 2.63 1.70 15.97
C ASN A 141 4.13 1.65 15.71
N ASP A 142 4.54 1.10 14.56
CA ASP A 142 5.94 0.99 14.17
C ASP A 142 6.44 2.15 13.29
N LEU A 143 5.64 3.20 13.16
CA LEU A 143 5.99 4.42 12.45
C LEU A 143 6.57 5.46 13.42
N PRO A 144 7.53 6.28 13.00
CA PRO A 144 8.22 7.24 13.86
C PRO A 144 7.42 8.55 14.08
N TRP A 145 6.11 8.57 13.79
CA TRP A 145 5.18 9.65 14.11
C TRP A 145 3.90 9.11 14.75
N THR A 146 3.20 9.97 15.51
CA THR A 146 1.88 9.67 16.06
C THR A 146 0.87 9.47 14.94
N ARG A 147 0.00 8.48 15.07
CA ARG A 147 -1.09 8.23 14.12
C ARG A 147 -2.43 8.12 14.81
N LYS A 148 -3.48 8.65 14.18
CA LYS A 148 -4.87 8.33 14.50
C LYS A 148 -5.32 7.18 13.62
N SER A 149 -5.98 6.17 14.19
CA SER A 149 -6.39 4.99 13.45
C SER A 149 -7.73 4.46 13.93
N LEU A 150 -8.49 3.89 13.00
CA LEU A 150 -9.61 3.00 13.31
C LEU A 150 -9.06 1.58 13.36
N VAL A 151 -9.11 0.94 14.52
CA VAL A 151 -8.64 -0.43 14.75
C VAL A 151 -9.82 -1.34 14.99
N GLU A 152 -9.87 -2.48 14.30
CA GLU A 152 -10.92 -3.47 14.48
C GLU A 152 -10.55 -4.41 15.64
N LEU A 153 -11.39 -4.44 16.68
CA LEU A 153 -11.20 -5.26 17.87
C LEU A 153 -12.41 -6.17 18.11
N PRO A 154 -12.28 -7.23 18.94
CA PRO A 154 -13.43 -8.03 19.37
C PRO A 154 -14.54 -7.15 19.91
N ARG A 155 -15.80 -7.55 19.71
CA ARG A 155 -16.94 -6.74 20.13
C ARG A 155 -16.87 -6.47 21.64
N GLY A 156 -16.93 -5.20 22.02
CA GLY A 156 -16.80 -4.81 23.42
C GLY A 156 -16.68 -3.31 23.63
N PHE A 157 -16.69 -2.93 24.91
CA PHE A 157 -16.36 -1.60 25.36
C PHE A 157 -14.91 -1.57 25.79
N TYR A 158 -14.21 -0.50 25.44
CA TYR A 158 -12.81 -0.32 25.75
C TYR A 158 -12.59 1.07 26.35
N ARG A 159 -11.61 1.16 27.24
CA ARG A 159 -11.04 2.43 27.69
C ARG A 159 -9.53 2.38 27.57
N LEU A 160 -8.87 3.53 27.47
CA LEU A 160 -7.44 3.58 27.73
C LEU A 160 -7.21 3.11 29.18
N LEU A 161 -6.20 2.28 29.43
CA LEU A 161 -5.92 1.77 30.77
C LEU A 161 -5.81 2.92 31.79
N GLY A 162 -6.66 2.88 32.83
CA GLY A 162 -6.75 3.95 33.84
C GLY A 162 -7.34 5.29 33.38
N GLY A 163 -7.84 5.36 32.14
CA GLY A 163 -8.36 6.58 31.51
C GLY A 163 -9.78 6.45 30.97
N ASP A 164 -10.08 7.28 29.97
CA ASP A 164 -11.42 7.43 29.42
C ASP A 164 -11.78 6.33 28.40
N ARG A 165 -13.10 6.13 28.22
CA ARG A 165 -13.65 5.28 27.17
C ARG A 165 -13.22 5.81 25.79
N VAL A 166 -12.85 4.91 24.90
CA VAL A 166 -12.49 5.25 23.52
C VAL A 166 -13.73 5.23 22.61
N PRO A 167 -13.84 6.14 21.63
CA PRO A 167 -14.93 6.10 20.66
C PRO A 167 -14.95 4.77 19.94
N ARG A 168 -16.15 4.21 19.77
CA ARG A 168 -16.34 2.90 19.13
C ARG A 168 -17.55 2.87 18.22
N GLN A 169 -17.57 1.86 17.37
CA GLN A 169 -18.73 1.49 16.58
C GLN A 169 -18.79 -0.01 16.35
N ASP A 170 -19.97 -0.60 16.56
CA ASP A 170 -20.18 -2.02 16.27
C ASP A 170 -20.25 -2.28 14.75
N LEU A 171 -19.52 -3.30 14.31
CA LEU A 171 -19.74 -4.02 13.06
C LEU A 171 -20.49 -5.33 13.36
N VAL A 172 -20.61 -6.23 12.39
CA VAL A 172 -21.36 -7.49 12.56
C VAL A 172 -20.76 -8.37 13.67
N ASN A 173 -19.44 -8.56 13.67
CA ASN A 173 -18.73 -9.46 14.60
C ASN A 173 -17.70 -8.77 15.49
N THR A 174 -17.37 -7.52 15.19
CA THR A 174 -16.25 -6.77 15.77
C THR A 174 -16.70 -5.34 16.09
N SER A 175 -15.82 -4.55 16.70
CA SER A 175 -16.01 -3.12 16.87
C SER A 175 -14.83 -2.36 16.25
N LEU A 176 -15.12 -1.29 15.51
CA LEU A 176 -14.11 -0.30 15.14
C LEU A 176 -13.90 0.64 16.32
N ILE A 177 -12.63 0.81 16.72
CA ILE A 177 -12.22 1.65 17.83
C ILE A 177 -11.32 2.76 17.29
N GLU A 178 -11.64 4.01 17.62
CA GLU A 178 -10.82 5.17 17.27
C GLU A 178 -9.74 5.38 18.33
N VAL A 179 -8.47 5.34 17.92
CA VAL A 179 -7.32 5.47 18.82
C VAL A 179 -6.26 6.39 18.25
N GLU A 180 -5.49 7.02 19.14
CA GLU A 180 -4.25 7.74 18.81
C GLU A 180 -3.08 6.98 19.42
N ILE A 181 -2.10 6.61 18.60
CA ILE A 181 -1.00 5.72 18.99
C ILE A 181 0.32 6.48 18.83
N PRO A 182 1.17 6.53 19.87
CA PRO A 182 2.44 7.27 19.83
C PRO A 182 3.43 6.72 18.80
N PRO A 183 4.46 7.50 18.41
CA PRO A 183 5.49 7.04 17.48
C PRO A 183 6.32 5.93 18.10
N LEU A 184 6.67 4.92 17.29
CA LEU A 184 7.44 3.72 17.66
C LEU A 184 7.08 3.30 19.08
N GLY A 185 5.81 2.97 19.27
CA GLY A 185 5.20 2.94 20.59
C GLY A 185 3.90 2.16 20.62
N TYR A 186 3.26 2.16 21.77
CA TYR A 186 1.98 1.48 21.95
C TYR A 186 1.09 2.17 22.96
N ILE A 187 -0.19 1.84 22.89
CA ILE A 187 -1.19 2.11 23.94
C ILE A 187 -1.74 0.79 24.48
N ILE A 188 -2.29 0.82 25.70
CA ILE A 188 -3.04 -0.31 26.28
C ILE A 188 -4.50 0.09 26.47
N LEU A 189 -5.39 -0.68 25.87
CA LEU A 189 -6.81 -0.64 26.15
C LEU A 189 -7.19 -1.73 27.15
N GLU A 190 -8.12 -1.41 28.03
CA GLU A 190 -8.79 -2.35 28.94
C GLU A 190 -10.21 -2.57 28.44
N ARG A 191 -10.60 -3.84 28.31
CA ARG A 191 -11.96 -4.26 28.00
C ARG A 191 -12.81 -4.12 29.26
N LEU A 192 -13.96 -3.49 29.11
CA LEU A 192 -14.90 -3.31 30.21
C LEU A 192 -15.96 -4.41 30.20
N GLU A 193 -16.27 -4.97 31.37
CA GLU A 193 -17.49 -5.76 31.56
C GLU A 193 -18.71 -4.89 31.23
N GLN A 194 -19.69 -5.47 30.53
CA GLN A 194 -20.88 -4.78 30.03
C GLN A 194 -21.56 -3.99 31.15
N THR A 195 -21.38 -2.67 31.14
CA THR A 195 -22.03 -1.75 32.06
C THR A 195 -22.71 -0.65 31.27
N SER A 196 -24.05 -0.77 31.22
CA SER A 196 -25.04 0.18 30.70
C SER A 196 -25.10 0.35 29.17
N PRO A 197 -26.30 0.47 28.56
CA PRO A 197 -26.44 0.79 27.14
C PRO A 197 -25.70 2.10 26.81
N TYR A 198 -24.89 2.03 25.77
CA TYR A 198 -24.25 3.19 25.16
C TYR A 198 -25.34 4.15 24.69
N GLU A 199 -25.34 5.39 25.20
CA GLU A 199 -25.94 6.47 24.43
C GLU A 199 -25.06 6.65 23.19
N PRO A 200 -25.59 6.43 21.97
CA PRO A 200 -24.85 6.83 20.79
C PRO A 200 -24.46 8.28 20.97
N LEU A 201 -23.22 8.64 20.64
CA LEU A 201 -22.82 10.03 20.45
C LEU A 201 -23.76 10.64 19.39
N MET A 202 -24.93 11.12 19.83
CA MET A 202 -25.86 11.89 19.02
C MET A 202 -25.13 13.20 18.71
N GLY A 203 -24.72 13.35 17.46
CA GLY A 203 -24.04 14.55 16.98
C GLY A 203 -22.61 14.37 16.48
N ALA A 204 -22.05 13.15 16.43
CA ALA A 204 -20.75 12.95 15.79
C ALA A 204 -20.87 13.16 14.27
N THR A 205 -20.45 14.33 13.80
CA THR A 205 -20.08 14.56 12.39
C THR A 205 -19.05 13.50 12.00
N GLY A 206 -19.41 12.64 11.06
CA GLY A 206 -18.59 11.51 10.65
C GLY A 206 -18.90 11.14 9.22
N THR A 207 -18.89 9.84 8.92
CA THR A 207 -19.24 9.37 7.60
C THR A 207 -20.77 9.32 7.39
N TYR A 208 -21.20 9.43 6.14
CA TYR A 208 -22.61 9.31 5.73
C TYR A 208 -22.71 8.56 4.41
N ALA A 209 -23.91 8.11 4.07
CA ALA A 209 -24.21 7.53 2.77
C ALA A 209 -25.66 7.84 2.37
N SER A 210 -25.91 7.94 1.07
CA SER A 210 -27.24 8.14 0.49
C SER A 210 -27.34 7.42 -0.84
N GLU A 211 -28.45 6.73 -1.07
CA GLU A 211 -28.80 6.21 -2.38
C GLU A 211 -29.67 7.25 -3.09
N LEU A 212 -29.33 7.55 -4.35
CA LEU A 212 -30.05 8.49 -5.20
C LEU A 212 -30.49 7.75 -6.48
N GLU A 213 -31.46 8.33 -7.19
CA GLU A 213 -31.76 7.84 -8.53
C GLU A 213 -30.52 7.99 -9.42
N GLY A 214 -29.99 6.87 -9.91
CA GLY A 214 -28.82 6.87 -10.80
C GLY A 214 -27.45 6.78 -10.12
N SER A 215 -27.34 6.88 -8.79
CA SER A 215 -26.04 6.88 -8.09
C SER A 215 -26.12 6.58 -6.59
N VAL A 216 -24.99 6.26 -5.99
CA VAL A 216 -24.79 6.19 -4.54
C VAL A 216 -23.75 7.23 -4.12
N ILE A 217 -24.01 7.92 -3.03
CA ILE A 217 -23.08 8.87 -2.41
C ILE A 217 -22.60 8.29 -1.09
N ILE A 218 -21.30 8.31 -0.86
CA ILE A 218 -20.69 8.15 0.46
C ILE A 218 -19.80 9.36 0.74
N GLY A 219 -19.68 9.80 1.98
CA GLY A 219 -18.83 10.94 2.30
C GLY A 219 -18.44 11.01 3.75
N ASN A 220 -17.51 11.90 4.06
CA ASN A 220 -17.06 12.25 5.40
C ASN A 220 -16.88 13.79 5.49
N GLU A 221 -16.17 14.29 6.49
CA GLU A 221 -15.92 15.72 6.66
C GLU A 221 -15.09 16.36 5.53
N ALA A 222 -14.21 15.60 4.86
CA ALA A 222 -13.30 16.11 3.85
C ALA A 222 -13.73 15.83 2.40
N LEU A 223 -14.34 14.66 2.16
CA LEU A 223 -14.62 14.15 0.82
C LEU A 223 -16.08 13.73 0.65
N GLU A 224 -16.57 13.83 -0.58
CA GLU A 224 -17.78 13.14 -1.05
C GLU A 224 -17.42 12.31 -2.28
N VAL A 225 -17.76 11.02 -2.27
CA VAL A 225 -17.58 10.09 -3.39
C VAL A 225 -18.95 9.75 -3.96
N ARG A 226 -19.15 9.98 -5.25
CA ARG A 226 -20.38 9.64 -5.96
C ARG A 226 -20.13 8.53 -6.96
N ILE A 227 -20.79 7.41 -6.79
CA ILE A 227 -20.67 6.21 -7.62
C ILE A 227 -21.90 6.11 -8.51
N TYR A 228 -21.70 6.15 -9.82
CA TYR A 228 -22.78 6.21 -10.80
C TYR A 228 -23.21 4.82 -11.27
N ASN A 229 -24.42 4.72 -11.81
CA ASN A 229 -24.98 3.49 -12.36
C ASN A 229 -24.20 2.92 -13.56
N ASP A 230 -23.21 3.63 -14.11
CA ASP A 230 -22.30 3.13 -15.14
C ASP A 230 -21.00 2.53 -14.56
N GLY A 231 -20.86 2.49 -13.24
CA GLY A 231 -19.70 1.94 -12.54
C GLY A 231 -18.54 2.91 -12.36
N SER A 232 -18.62 4.11 -12.94
CA SER A 232 -17.67 5.17 -12.67
C SER A 232 -17.94 5.82 -11.31
N PHE A 233 -16.94 6.52 -10.76
CA PHE A 233 -17.17 7.40 -9.62
C PHE A 233 -16.38 8.70 -9.72
N SER A 234 -16.83 9.69 -8.98
CA SER A 234 -16.18 11.00 -8.86
C SER A 234 -15.91 11.31 -7.39
N VAL A 235 -14.92 12.17 -7.12
CA VAL A 235 -14.52 12.55 -5.75
C VAL A 235 -14.50 14.07 -5.65
N PHE A 236 -15.33 14.62 -4.76
CA PHE A 236 -15.41 16.04 -4.44
C PHE A 236 -14.63 16.35 -3.16
N ASP A 237 -13.76 17.36 -3.23
CA ASP A 237 -13.03 17.90 -2.09
C ASP A 237 -13.83 19.04 -1.48
N LYS A 238 -14.33 18.83 -0.26
CA LYS A 238 -15.19 19.78 0.44
C LYS A 238 -14.43 21.00 0.95
N GLU A 239 -13.17 20.81 1.32
CA GLU A 239 -12.31 21.90 1.80
C GLU A 239 -11.99 22.86 0.67
N LYS A 240 -11.71 22.34 -0.53
CA LYS A 240 -11.45 23.14 -1.73
C LYS A 240 -12.73 23.60 -2.44
N GLY A 241 -13.88 23.00 -2.12
CA GLY A 241 -15.16 23.31 -2.77
C GLY A 241 -15.19 22.96 -4.27
N THR A 242 -14.43 21.95 -4.69
CA THR A 242 -14.31 21.53 -6.10
C THR A 242 -14.13 20.03 -6.22
N MET A 243 -14.40 19.48 -7.41
CA MET A 243 -14.03 18.11 -7.74
C MET A 243 -12.51 17.94 -7.57
N ALA A 244 -12.06 16.86 -6.95
CA ALA A 244 -10.68 16.38 -7.09
C ALA A 244 -10.57 15.46 -8.30
N ILE A 245 -11.47 14.47 -8.38
CA ILE A 245 -11.53 13.50 -9.48
C ILE A 245 -12.85 13.65 -10.21
N ARG A 246 -12.78 13.91 -11.51
CA ARG A 246 -13.96 13.96 -12.38
C ARG A 246 -14.51 12.55 -12.61
N THR A 247 -13.61 11.62 -12.93
CA THR A 247 -13.97 10.24 -13.26
C THR A 247 -12.89 9.28 -12.81
N HIS A 248 -13.29 8.24 -12.11
CA HIS A 248 -12.59 6.97 -12.01
C HIS A 248 -13.40 5.92 -12.79
N ARG A 249 -12.75 5.08 -13.60
CA ARG A 249 -13.41 4.01 -14.34
C ARG A 249 -12.50 2.81 -14.56
N LEU A 250 -13.07 1.60 -14.47
CA LEU A 250 -12.39 0.38 -14.90
C LEU A 250 -12.60 0.15 -16.40
N GLU A 251 -11.49 -0.03 -17.11
CA GLU A 251 -11.50 -0.25 -18.55
C GLU A 251 -10.61 -1.43 -18.93
N MET A 252 -11.06 -2.14 -19.98
CA MET A 252 -10.39 -3.30 -20.53
C MET A 252 -9.64 -2.90 -21.81
N HIS A 253 -8.37 -3.30 -21.90
CA HIS A 253 -7.51 -3.06 -23.06
C HIS A 253 -7.09 -4.38 -23.69
N GLN A 254 -6.97 -4.43 -25.02
CA GLN A 254 -6.42 -5.62 -25.69
C GLN A 254 -4.92 -5.73 -25.39
N ASP A 255 -4.47 -6.94 -25.03
CA ASP A 255 -3.07 -7.21 -24.67
C ASP A 255 -2.59 -8.50 -25.33
N LYS A 256 -1.80 -8.32 -26.38
CA LYS A 256 -1.27 -9.40 -27.22
C LYS A 256 0.15 -9.03 -27.67
N PRO A 257 1.12 -9.00 -26.74
CA PRO A 257 2.46 -8.47 -27.01
C PRO A 257 3.33 -9.37 -27.89
N GLY A 258 2.85 -10.56 -28.28
CA GLY A 258 3.58 -11.48 -29.15
C GLY A 258 4.45 -12.46 -28.37
N ASN A 259 5.78 -12.36 -28.51
CA ASN A 259 6.71 -13.42 -28.07
C ASN A 259 6.91 -13.50 -26.55
N TRP A 260 6.96 -12.37 -25.85
CA TRP A 260 7.27 -12.32 -24.41
C TRP A 260 6.03 -11.93 -23.60
N ASP A 261 5.01 -12.80 -23.62
CA ASP A 261 3.67 -12.50 -23.11
C ASP A 261 3.65 -11.98 -21.65
N ALA A 262 4.23 -12.72 -20.70
CA ALA A 262 4.32 -12.26 -19.31
C ALA A 262 5.14 -10.98 -19.11
N TRP A 263 6.16 -10.77 -19.94
CA TRP A 263 7.08 -9.65 -19.79
C TRP A 263 6.52 -8.37 -20.38
N ASP A 264 5.90 -8.42 -21.55
CA ASP A 264 5.63 -7.22 -22.34
C ASP A 264 4.18 -6.75 -22.22
N ILE A 265 4.02 -5.42 -22.22
CA ILE A 265 2.80 -4.74 -22.64
C ILE A 265 3.26 -3.86 -23.79
N GLU A 266 2.55 -3.92 -24.91
CA GLU A 266 2.86 -3.11 -26.08
C GLU A 266 2.17 -1.76 -26.01
N ARG A 267 2.79 -0.72 -26.59
CA ARG A 267 2.19 0.62 -26.62
C ARG A 267 0.82 0.60 -27.30
N SER A 268 0.68 -0.20 -28.34
CA SER A 268 -0.56 -0.37 -29.11
C SER A 268 -1.74 -0.80 -28.22
N SER A 269 -1.51 -1.52 -27.12
CA SER A 269 -2.54 -1.88 -26.14
C SER A 269 -3.21 -0.67 -25.51
N LEU A 270 -2.51 0.45 -25.38
CA LEU A 270 -3.04 1.70 -24.82
C LEU A 270 -3.42 2.73 -25.90
N GLU A 271 -3.04 2.50 -27.15
CA GLU A 271 -3.44 3.33 -28.31
C GLU A 271 -4.79 2.87 -28.89
N ILE A 272 -5.04 1.56 -28.90
CA ILE A 272 -6.34 1.00 -29.26
C ILE A 272 -7.37 1.45 -28.21
N PRO A 273 -8.55 1.94 -28.62
CA PRO A 273 -9.60 2.33 -27.68
C PRO A 273 -9.93 1.22 -26.69
N SER A 274 -9.91 1.58 -25.41
CA SER A 274 -10.34 0.71 -24.32
C SER A 274 -11.86 0.51 -24.32
N THR A 275 -12.31 -0.51 -23.59
CA THR A 275 -13.74 -0.78 -23.39
C THR A 275 -14.07 -0.67 -21.90
N PRO A 276 -14.94 0.27 -21.48
CA PRO A 276 -15.49 0.29 -20.13
C PRO A 276 -16.13 -1.04 -19.76
N LEU A 277 -15.97 -1.47 -18.51
CA LEU A 277 -16.69 -2.66 -18.04
C LEU A 277 -18.20 -2.40 -17.97
N GLY A 278 -19.01 -3.43 -18.23
CA GLY A 278 -20.46 -3.37 -18.08
C GLY A 278 -20.89 -3.54 -16.62
N ILE A 279 -22.15 -3.23 -16.33
CA ILE A 279 -22.72 -3.31 -14.98
C ILE A 279 -23.37 -4.68 -14.79
N ALA A 280 -22.89 -5.42 -13.81
CA ALA A 280 -23.49 -6.68 -13.38
C ALA A 280 -24.46 -6.45 -12.21
N GLU A 281 -24.09 -5.60 -11.24
CA GLU A 281 -24.97 -5.14 -10.16
C GLU A 281 -24.76 -3.63 -9.96
N LYS A 282 -25.87 -2.89 -9.86
CA LYS A 282 -25.85 -1.44 -9.66
C LYS A 282 -25.21 -1.07 -8.31
N PRO A 283 -24.64 0.14 -8.20
CA PRO A 283 -24.08 0.59 -6.94
C PRO A 283 -25.13 0.61 -5.83
N ARG A 284 -24.74 0.15 -4.64
CA ARG A 284 -25.55 0.19 -3.43
C ARG A 284 -24.69 0.47 -2.20
N VAL A 285 -25.29 1.02 -1.17
CA VAL A 285 -24.65 1.18 0.13
C VAL A 285 -24.53 -0.19 0.80
N VAL A 286 -23.34 -0.50 1.33
CA VAL A 286 -23.09 -1.76 2.06
C VAL A 286 -22.74 -1.54 3.53
N ILE A 287 -22.20 -0.38 3.88
CA ILE A 287 -21.93 0.03 5.26
C ILE A 287 -22.25 1.53 5.38
N THR A 288 -23.05 1.91 6.38
CA THR A 288 -23.26 3.31 6.75
C THR A 288 -23.16 3.45 8.25
N SER A 289 -22.31 4.36 8.69
CA SER A 289 -22.09 4.59 10.10
C SER A 289 -21.35 5.91 10.34
N PRO A 290 -21.13 6.36 11.59
CA PRO A 290 -20.31 7.54 11.84
C PRO A 290 -18.81 7.37 11.58
N MET A 291 -18.24 6.15 11.64
CA MET A 291 -16.78 5.93 11.47
C MET A 291 -16.37 5.49 10.07
N ILE A 292 -17.23 4.76 9.36
CA ILE A 292 -16.98 4.26 8.01
C ILE A 292 -18.27 4.22 7.17
N SER A 293 -18.17 4.63 5.91
CA SER A 293 -19.21 4.41 4.92
C SER A 293 -18.60 3.70 3.73
N CYS A 294 -19.29 2.68 3.22
CA CYS A 294 -18.87 1.92 2.07
C CYS A 294 -20.04 1.68 1.12
N ALA A 295 -19.74 1.71 -0.17
CA ALA A 295 -20.64 1.31 -1.23
C ALA A 295 -19.99 0.21 -2.08
N SER A 296 -20.80 -0.63 -2.70
CA SER A 296 -20.35 -1.71 -3.58
C SER A 296 -20.99 -1.56 -4.96
N VAL A 297 -20.23 -1.88 -6.00
CA VAL A 297 -20.69 -2.01 -7.40
C VAL A 297 -20.04 -3.24 -8.02
N THR A 298 -20.81 -4.00 -8.80
CA THR A 298 -20.31 -5.20 -9.47
C THR A 298 -20.27 -4.97 -10.97
N LEU A 299 -19.09 -5.13 -11.56
CA LEU A 299 -18.80 -4.91 -12.97
C LEU A 299 -18.50 -6.25 -13.66
N GLY A 300 -18.75 -6.33 -14.96
CA GLY A 300 -18.53 -7.54 -15.73
C GLY A 300 -18.20 -7.29 -17.19
N ALA A 301 -17.35 -8.16 -17.75
CA ALA A 301 -17.08 -8.23 -19.17
C ALA A 301 -16.56 -9.62 -19.53
N ARG A 302 -17.06 -10.21 -20.64
CA ARG A 302 -16.55 -11.47 -21.22
C ARG A 302 -16.40 -12.62 -20.20
N GLY A 303 -17.35 -12.74 -19.26
CA GLY A 303 -17.32 -13.75 -18.21
C GLY A 303 -16.39 -13.46 -17.02
N SER A 304 -15.63 -12.35 -17.05
CA SER A 304 -14.97 -11.78 -15.87
C SER A 304 -15.99 -11.04 -15.01
N VAL A 305 -15.81 -11.07 -13.69
CA VAL A 305 -16.61 -10.34 -12.70
C VAL A 305 -15.69 -9.63 -11.73
N ILE A 306 -15.98 -8.36 -11.45
CA ILE A 306 -15.24 -7.52 -10.51
C ILE A 306 -16.23 -6.92 -9.52
N GLU A 307 -16.13 -7.26 -8.24
CA GLU A 307 -16.86 -6.58 -7.17
C GLU A 307 -15.94 -5.49 -6.58
N GLN A 308 -16.31 -4.22 -6.75
CA GLN A 308 -15.59 -3.09 -6.16
C GLN A 308 -16.31 -2.60 -4.91
N ARG A 309 -15.62 -2.59 -3.77
CA ARG A 309 -16.04 -1.92 -2.54
C ARG A 309 -15.23 -0.64 -2.38
N ILE A 310 -15.94 0.50 -2.35
CA ILE A 310 -15.35 1.83 -2.16
C ILE A 310 -15.74 2.32 -0.77
N CYS A 311 -14.76 2.73 0.03
CA CYS A 311 -14.96 3.15 1.42
C CYS A 311 -14.30 4.49 1.71
N VAL A 312 -14.96 5.27 2.59
CA VAL A 312 -14.42 6.46 3.24
C VAL A 312 -14.50 6.29 4.75
N ARG A 313 -13.52 6.84 5.47
CA ARG A 313 -13.41 6.75 6.93
C ARG A 313 -13.44 8.15 7.55
N LYS A 314 -13.97 8.25 8.76
CA LYS A 314 -13.92 9.48 9.56
C LYS A 314 -12.47 9.92 9.76
N GLY A 315 -12.19 11.21 9.60
CA GLY A 315 -10.87 11.80 9.79
C GLY A 315 -9.89 11.56 8.62
N SER A 316 -10.30 10.87 7.56
CA SER A 316 -9.40 10.44 6.48
C SER A 316 -9.73 11.09 5.15
N ARG A 317 -8.71 11.54 4.42
CA ARG A 317 -8.84 11.99 3.02
C ARG A 317 -8.54 10.87 2.02
N VAL A 318 -8.45 9.63 2.48
CA VAL A 318 -8.17 8.47 1.63
C VAL A 318 -9.49 7.79 1.25
N VAL A 319 -9.70 7.59 -0.05
CA VAL A 319 -10.72 6.68 -0.57
C VAL A 319 -10.06 5.32 -0.76
N GLU A 320 -10.59 4.30 -0.07
CA GLU A 320 -10.11 2.91 -0.14
C GLU A 320 -10.95 2.15 -1.19
N ILE A 321 -10.29 1.53 -2.17
CA ILE A 321 -10.94 0.73 -3.21
C ILE A 321 -10.41 -0.70 -3.13
N ARG A 322 -11.31 -1.63 -2.79
CA ARG A 322 -11.05 -3.07 -2.83
C ARG A 322 -11.78 -3.69 -3.99
N SER A 323 -11.05 -4.31 -4.91
CA SER A 323 -11.60 -4.94 -6.10
C SER A 323 -11.38 -6.44 -6.01
N ARG A 324 -12.42 -7.21 -5.71
CA ARG A 324 -12.39 -8.68 -5.81
C ARG A 324 -12.60 -9.06 -7.26
N ILE A 325 -11.58 -9.63 -7.88
CA ILE A 325 -11.49 -9.87 -9.31
C ILE A 325 -11.53 -11.36 -9.57
N ASN A 326 -12.50 -11.81 -10.37
CA ASN A 326 -12.53 -13.11 -11.01
C ASN A 326 -12.33 -12.89 -12.52
N TRP A 327 -11.08 -12.99 -12.98
CA TRP A 327 -10.70 -12.62 -14.33
C TRP A 327 -10.64 -13.83 -15.26
N ARG A 328 -11.47 -13.84 -16.31
CA ARG A 328 -11.51 -14.90 -17.34
C ARG A 328 -11.11 -14.40 -18.73
N SER A 329 -10.85 -13.10 -18.86
CA SER A 329 -10.61 -12.43 -20.14
C SER A 329 -9.12 -12.45 -20.52
N ARG A 330 -8.62 -13.61 -20.96
CA ARG A 330 -7.23 -13.74 -21.43
C ARG A 330 -6.92 -12.85 -22.63
N GLY A 331 -5.69 -12.36 -22.72
CA GLY A 331 -5.26 -11.43 -23.78
C GLY A 331 -5.86 -10.03 -23.65
N TYR A 332 -6.25 -9.66 -22.42
CA TYR A 332 -6.71 -8.34 -22.07
C TYR A 332 -6.08 -7.89 -20.74
N LEU A 333 -5.85 -6.58 -20.63
CA LEU A 333 -5.47 -5.90 -19.40
C LEU A 333 -6.71 -5.25 -18.77
N LEU A 334 -6.76 -5.25 -17.44
CA LEU A 334 -7.71 -4.43 -16.69
C LEU A 334 -6.97 -3.24 -16.10
N LYS A 335 -7.46 -2.02 -16.36
CA LYS A 335 -6.86 -0.78 -15.87
C LYS A 335 -7.90 0.10 -15.19
N ALA A 336 -7.52 0.71 -14.06
CA ALA A 336 -8.29 1.75 -13.40
C ALA A 336 -7.79 3.10 -13.87
N TRP A 337 -8.59 3.83 -14.66
CA TRP A 337 -8.27 5.17 -15.15
C TRP A 337 -8.90 6.24 -14.28
N ILE A 338 -8.10 7.25 -13.94
CA ILE A 338 -8.47 8.38 -13.09
C ILE A 338 -8.20 9.67 -13.86
N GLU A 339 -9.24 10.49 -13.98
CA GLU A 339 -9.21 11.80 -14.59
C GLU A 339 -9.41 12.87 -13.51
N PRO A 340 -8.38 13.67 -13.17
CA PRO A 340 -8.48 14.77 -12.22
C PRO A 340 -9.35 15.92 -12.75
N SER A 341 -9.67 16.85 -11.85
CA SER A 341 -10.32 18.12 -12.20
C SER A 341 -9.37 19.22 -12.68
N PHE A 342 -8.06 18.97 -12.60
CA PHE A 342 -6.99 19.89 -12.99
C PHE A 342 -6.13 19.28 -14.09
N GLU A 343 -5.34 20.11 -14.78
CA GLU A 343 -4.31 19.63 -15.71
C GLU A 343 -3.00 19.37 -14.98
N PHE A 344 -2.28 18.33 -15.40
CA PHE A 344 -0.93 18.03 -14.93
C PHE A 344 -0.03 17.65 -16.11
N ASN A 345 1.25 18.06 -16.04
CA ASN A 345 2.28 17.69 -17.03
C ASN A 345 3.36 16.78 -16.44
N GLU A 346 3.49 16.79 -15.13
CA GLU A 346 4.51 16.07 -14.38
C GLU A 346 3.84 15.04 -13.47
N VAL A 347 4.47 13.88 -13.36
CA VAL A 347 3.99 12.75 -12.60
C VAL A 347 5.14 12.23 -11.76
N TYR A 348 4.92 12.07 -10.46
CA TYR A 348 5.95 11.74 -9.48
C TYR A 348 5.76 10.29 -9.03
N TYR A 349 6.79 9.47 -9.22
CA TYR A 349 6.74 8.03 -8.93
C TYR A 349 7.70 7.72 -7.79
N GLU A 350 7.22 6.99 -6.79
CA GLU A 350 8.08 6.47 -5.74
C GLU A 350 9.07 5.42 -6.31
N ILE A 351 10.34 5.59 -5.98
CA ILE A 351 11.44 4.66 -6.27
C ILE A 351 12.15 4.32 -4.96
N PRO A 352 13.05 3.32 -4.93
CA PRO A 352 13.80 3.01 -3.72
C PRO A 352 14.51 4.26 -3.16
N PHE A 353 14.14 4.66 -1.94
CA PHE A 353 14.70 5.80 -1.22
C PHE A 353 14.59 7.15 -1.94
N GLY A 354 13.58 7.34 -2.79
CA GLY A 354 13.39 8.62 -3.47
C GLY A 354 12.17 8.70 -4.38
N VAL A 355 12.15 9.73 -5.20
CA VAL A 355 11.07 10.00 -6.15
C VAL A 355 11.66 10.36 -7.51
N ILE A 356 11.13 9.77 -8.57
CA ILE A 356 11.47 10.14 -9.94
C ILE A 356 10.31 10.87 -10.61
N LYS A 357 10.66 11.92 -11.35
CA LYS A 357 9.70 12.71 -12.11
C LYS A 357 9.65 12.23 -13.56
N ARG A 358 8.45 11.99 -14.07
CA ARG A 358 8.17 11.63 -15.47
C ARG A 358 7.13 12.61 -16.05
N ARG A 359 7.02 12.67 -17.37
CA ARG A 359 6.07 13.55 -18.07
C ARG A 359 4.81 12.78 -18.47
N SER A 360 3.65 13.43 -18.38
CA SER A 360 2.38 12.87 -18.86
C SER A 360 2.20 13.03 -20.37
N ARG A 361 2.81 14.08 -20.96
CA ARG A 361 2.80 14.36 -22.40
C ARG A 361 4.19 14.11 -22.96
N TYR A 362 4.31 13.22 -23.94
CA TYR A 362 5.59 12.77 -24.47
C TYR A 362 6.23 13.85 -25.34
N ALA A 363 7.44 14.29 -24.98
CA ALA A 363 8.18 15.27 -25.79
C ALA A 363 9.13 14.61 -26.80
N ASP A 364 9.62 13.41 -26.50
CA ASP A 364 10.58 12.68 -27.33
C ASP A 364 10.36 11.15 -27.25
N SER A 365 11.24 10.38 -27.89
CA SER A 365 11.19 8.91 -27.87
C SER A 365 11.39 8.33 -26.48
N TRP A 366 12.18 8.97 -25.63
CA TRP A 366 12.48 8.51 -24.28
C TRP A 366 11.26 8.67 -23.36
N ASP A 367 10.54 9.77 -23.48
CA ASP A 367 9.27 9.97 -22.79
C ASP A 367 8.22 8.99 -23.32
N SER A 368 8.13 8.83 -24.64
CA SER A 368 7.17 7.93 -25.29
C SER A 368 7.39 6.47 -24.88
N ALA A 369 8.63 6.07 -24.57
CA ALA A 369 8.94 4.74 -24.08
C ALA A 369 8.33 4.46 -22.69
N LYS A 370 7.98 5.50 -21.90
CA LYS A 370 7.48 5.39 -20.52
C LYS A 370 5.95 5.39 -20.43
N PHE A 371 5.27 4.84 -21.44
CA PHE A 371 3.80 4.77 -21.46
C PHE A 371 3.22 3.87 -20.36
N GLU A 372 4.01 2.93 -19.84
CA GLU A 372 3.74 2.14 -18.64
C GLU A 372 5.05 2.15 -17.82
N ALA A 373 5.00 2.67 -16.61
CA ALA A 373 6.17 2.87 -15.77
C ALA A 373 5.96 2.35 -14.34
N PRO A 374 7.00 1.83 -13.69
CA PRO A 374 6.89 1.27 -12.35
C PRO A 374 6.88 2.35 -11.26
N ALA A 375 6.16 2.07 -10.18
CA ALA A 375 6.30 2.73 -8.88
C ALA A 375 6.31 1.68 -7.76
N LEU A 376 6.99 1.96 -6.64
CA LEU A 376 6.99 1.05 -5.50
C LEU A 376 5.60 1.00 -4.84
N ARG A 377 5.13 2.10 -4.26
CA ARG A 377 3.85 2.14 -3.54
C ARG A 377 2.91 3.20 -4.07
N TRP A 378 3.40 4.31 -4.62
CA TRP A 378 2.55 5.41 -5.02
C TRP A 378 3.03 6.18 -6.24
N VAL A 379 2.06 6.81 -6.93
CA VAL A 379 2.27 7.83 -7.95
C VAL A 379 1.44 9.07 -7.61
N ASP A 380 2.02 10.25 -7.77
CA ASP A 380 1.37 11.54 -7.51
C ASP A 380 1.28 12.40 -8.78
N ILE A 381 0.15 13.10 -8.91
CA ILE A 381 -0.08 14.16 -9.90
C ILE A 381 -0.61 15.41 -9.19
N SER A 382 -0.09 16.57 -9.55
CA SER A 382 -0.51 17.84 -8.92
C SER A 382 -0.38 19.04 -9.86
N ASN A 383 -1.11 20.10 -9.55
CA ASN A 383 -0.99 21.42 -10.20
C ASN A 383 -0.37 22.49 -9.27
N GLY A 384 0.20 22.08 -8.14
CA GLY A 384 0.77 22.95 -7.11
C GLY A 384 -0.24 23.52 -6.08
N ASN A 385 -1.55 23.48 -6.35
CA ASN A 385 -2.58 23.84 -5.36
C ASN A 385 -3.32 22.59 -4.82
N MET A 386 -3.51 21.59 -5.67
CA MET A 386 -4.14 20.32 -5.36
C MET A 386 -3.38 19.20 -6.06
N GLY A 387 -3.34 18.05 -5.42
CA GLY A 387 -2.75 16.83 -5.93
C GLY A 387 -3.60 15.60 -5.61
N ILE A 388 -3.29 14.51 -6.31
CA ILE A 388 -3.92 13.21 -6.12
C ILE A 388 -2.82 12.17 -6.18
N ALA A 389 -2.66 11.43 -5.07
CA ALA A 389 -1.85 10.24 -5.05
C ALA A 389 -2.71 8.98 -5.30
N ILE A 390 -2.17 8.06 -6.09
CA ILE A 390 -2.69 6.70 -6.25
C ILE A 390 -1.70 5.77 -5.56
N ILE A 391 -2.18 5.02 -4.58
CA ILE A 391 -1.34 4.20 -3.70
C ILE A 391 -1.76 2.74 -3.86
N SER A 392 -0.81 1.85 -4.13
CA SER A 392 -1.00 0.40 -4.17
C SER A 392 0.29 -0.32 -3.80
N PHE A 393 0.19 -1.38 -2.99
CA PHE A 393 1.35 -2.17 -2.57
C PHE A 393 1.54 -3.45 -3.38
N THR A 394 0.60 -3.76 -4.29
CA THR A 394 0.62 -5.00 -5.09
C THR A 394 0.50 -4.76 -6.58
N LYS A 395 0.30 -3.50 -6.99
CA LYS A 395 0.16 -3.07 -8.38
C LYS A 395 1.16 -1.97 -8.65
N HIS A 396 2.10 -2.25 -9.56
CA HIS A 396 3.25 -1.39 -9.79
C HIS A 396 3.24 -0.73 -11.16
N GLY A 397 2.37 -1.16 -12.09
CA GLY A 397 2.28 -0.61 -13.44
C GLY A 397 1.35 0.60 -13.52
N TYR A 398 1.89 1.77 -13.86
CA TYR A 398 1.12 3.00 -14.03
C TYR A 398 1.34 3.63 -15.41
N SER A 399 0.28 4.13 -16.02
CA SER A 399 0.35 4.97 -17.24
C SER A 399 -0.07 6.39 -16.94
N ALA A 400 0.62 7.35 -17.55
CA ALA A 400 0.10 8.69 -17.73
C ALA A 400 -0.20 8.89 -19.22
N LYS A 401 -1.43 9.29 -19.55
CA LYS A 401 -1.85 9.54 -20.93
C LYS A 401 -2.75 10.77 -20.94
N ASP A 402 -2.33 11.80 -21.67
CA ASP A 402 -3.01 13.10 -21.70
C ASP A 402 -3.21 13.65 -20.27
N ASN A 403 -4.45 13.93 -19.87
CA ASN A 403 -4.80 14.36 -18.52
C ASN A 403 -5.41 13.20 -17.70
N LYS A 404 -4.93 11.97 -17.90
CA LYS A 404 -5.37 10.78 -17.16
C LYS A 404 -4.18 10.01 -16.62
N ILE A 405 -4.39 9.40 -15.47
CA ILE A 405 -3.46 8.44 -14.89
C ILE A 405 -4.16 7.10 -14.70
N GLY A 406 -3.47 6.01 -15.00
CA GLY A 406 -4.05 4.67 -14.97
C GLY A 406 -3.21 3.70 -14.16
N LEU A 407 -3.84 2.91 -13.31
CA LEU A 407 -3.23 1.81 -12.56
C LEU A 407 -3.62 0.47 -13.19
N THR A 408 -2.63 -0.30 -13.65
CA THR A 408 -2.87 -1.63 -14.24
C THR A 408 -3.15 -2.64 -13.11
N LEU A 409 -4.36 -3.22 -13.11
CA LEU A 409 -4.83 -4.14 -12.08
C LEU A 409 -4.58 -5.61 -12.42
N VAL A 410 -4.69 -5.96 -13.70
CA VAL A 410 -4.60 -7.36 -14.16
C VAL A 410 -3.89 -7.43 -15.50
N LYS A 411 -2.97 -8.39 -15.60
CA LYS A 411 -2.41 -8.92 -16.84
C LYS A 411 -2.44 -10.43 -16.75
N THR A 412 -3.01 -11.11 -17.76
CA THR A 412 -3.05 -12.58 -17.79
C THR A 412 -2.33 -13.10 -19.02
N SER A 413 -1.08 -13.50 -18.81
CA SER A 413 -0.21 -14.10 -19.83
C SER A 413 -0.46 -15.60 -19.97
N LEU A 414 -0.24 -16.12 -21.19
CA LEU A 414 -0.20 -17.54 -21.51
C LEU A 414 1.20 -18.13 -21.36
N PHE A 415 2.24 -17.33 -21.60
CA PHE A 415 3.64 -17.75 -21.52
C PHE A 415 4.40 -16.86 -20.52
N PRO A 416 5.25 -17.43 -19.65
CA PRO A 416 5.63 -18.85 -19.56
C PRO A 416 4.72 -19.68 -18.64
N ASN A 417 3.82 -19.02 -17.91
CA ASN A 417 2.88 -19.67 -17.00
C ASN A 417 1.42 -19.42 -17.43
N PRO A 418 0.73 -20.39 -18.08
CA PRO A 418 -0.65 -20.23 -18.52
C PRO A 418 -1.68 -20.32 -17.38
N TYR A 419 -1.24 -20.56 -16.15
CA TYR A 419 -2.07 -20.67 -14.95
C TYR A 419 -1.98 -19.42 -14.04
N GLY A 420 -1.14 -18.44 -14.40
CA GLY A 420 -1.01 -17.19 -13.64
C GLY A 420 -2.33 -16.40 -13.60
N ASP A 421 -2.65 -15.87 -12.42
CA ASP A 421 -3.77 -14.94 -12.17
C ASP A 421 -5.16 -15.44 -12.66
N LEU A 422 -5.38 -16.75 -12.62
CA LEU A 422 -6.70 -17.36 -12.90
C LEU A 422 -7.60 -17.48 -11.68
N ASP A 423 -7.01 -17.67 -10.50
CA ASP A 423 -7.77 -17.74 -9.25
C ASP A 423 -8.28 -16.35 -8.87
N PRO A 424 -9.47 -16.25 -8.24
CA PRO A 424 -9.96 -14.96 -7.76
C PRO A 424 -9.00 -14.34 -6.74
N PHE A 425 -8.70 -13.05 -6.90
CA PHE A 425 -7.86 -12.29 -5.98
C PHE A 425 -8.45 -10.92 -5.67
N GLU A 426 -7.90 -10.22 -4.66
CA GLU A 426 -8.30 -8.87 -4.30
C GLU A 426 -7.19 -7.88 -4.66
N ALA A 427 -7.48 -6.94 -5.55
CA ALA A 427 -6.63 -5.79 -5.79
C ALA A 427 -7.09 -4.62 -4.93
N VAL A 428 -6.23 -4.18 -4.01
CA VAL A 428 -6.48 -3.01 -3.15
C VAL A 428 -5.62 -1.85 -3.60
N TYR A 429 -6.24 -0.70 -3.79
CA TYR A 429 -5.56 0.56 -4.04
C TYR A 429 -6.34 1.70 -3.40
N TYR A 430 -5.66 2.83 -3.26
CA TYR A 430 -6.17 4.00 -2.58
C TYR A 430 -6.02 5.21 -3.47
N ILE A 431 -6.95 6.14 -3.30
CA ILE A 431 -6.91 7.44 -3.94
C ILE A 431 -6.89 8.48 -2.82
N TYR A 432 -5.90 9.36 -2.85
CA TYR A 432 -5.66 10.35 -1.82
C TYR A 432 -5.58 11.76 -2.42
N PRO A 433 -6.70 12.51 -2.45
CA PRO A 433 -6.68 13.93 -2.79
C PRO A 433 -6.04 14.76 -1.66
N HIS A 434 -5.03 15.55 -1.99
CA HIS A 434 -4.28 16.36 -1.03
C HIS A 434 -4.02 17.78 -1.53
N LYS A 435 -3.49 18.60 -0.62
CA LYS A 435 -3.02 19.95 -0.91
C LYS A 435 -1.64 19.88 -1.56
N GLY A 436 -1.39 20.79 -2.51
CA GLY A 436 -0.06 20.98 -3.08
C GLY A 436 0.45 19.77 -3.87
N ASP A 437 1.74 19.52 -3.75
CA ASP A 437 2.46 18.37 -4.33
C ASP A 437 2.56 17.20 -3.34
N TYR A 438 3.24 16.12 -3.74
CA TYR A 438 3.43 14.93 -2.88
C TYR A 438 4.15 15.23 -1.54
N ILE A 439 4.93 16.32 -1.46
CA ILE A 439 5.66 16.72 -0.25
C ILE A 439 4.69 17.43 0.70
N GLU A 440 4.01 18.47 0.23
CA GLU A 440 3.02 19.20 1.05
C GLU A 440 1.86 18.29 1.46
N GLY A 441 1.45 17.38 0.57
CA GLY A 441 0.46 16.36 0.83
C GLY A 441 0.92 15.22 1.75
N SER A 442 2.20 15.15 2.13
CA SER A 442 2.75 14.07 2.95
C SER A 442 2.44 12.67 2.39
N VAL A 443 2.43 12.53 1.06
CA VAL A 443 1.98 11.31 0.36
C VAL A 443 2.76 10.08 0.83
N THR A 444 4.07 10.21 1.01
CA THR A 444 4.91 9.12 1.51
C THR A 444 4.45 8.67 2.90
N ARG A 445 4.18 9.58 3.85
CA ARG A 445 3.71 9.20 5.19
C ARG A 445 2.37 8.48 5.15
N ILE A 446 1.42 8.98 4.35
CA ILE A 446 0.12 8.33 4.15
C ILE A 446 0.30 6.93 3.55
N ALA A 447 1.21 6.76 2.58
CA ALA A 447 1.54 5.44 2.06
C ALA A 447 2.11 4.51 3.15
N TYR A 448 2.99 4.97 4.04
CA TYR A 448 3.48 4.16 5.17
C TYR A 448 2.38 3.80 6.19
N GLU A 449 1.45 4.71 6.49
CA GLU A 449 0.33 4.45 7.39
C GLU A 449 -0.63 3.37 6.87
N LEU A 450 -0.81 3.33 5.55
CA LEU A 450 -1.58 2.31 4.84
C LEU A 450 -0.80 1.00 4.68
N TRP A 451 0.53 1.09 4.50
CA TRP A 451 1.44 -0.06 4.31
C TRP A 451 1.68 -0.83 5.61
N SER A 452 1.73 -0.12 6.74
CA SER A 452 1.97 -0.68 8.07
C SER A 452 0.82 -0.32 9.00
N PRO A 453 -0.31 -1.07 9.01
CA PRO A 453 -1.39 -0.84 9.94
C PRO A 453 -0.98 -1.16 11.39
N PRO A 454 -1.68 -0.63 12.42
CA PRO A 454 -1.34 -0.91 13.81
C PRO A 454 -1.46 -2.40 14.12
N THR A 455 -0.52 -2.92 14.92
CA THR A 455 -0.55 -4.32 15.35
C THR A 455 -1.20 -4.44 16.72
N THR A 456 -2.15 -5.36 16.87
CA THR A 456 -2.86 -5.60 18.13
C THR A 456 -2.39 -6.87 18.81
N LEU A 457 -2.26 -6.86 20.12
CA LEU A 457 -1.93 -8.03 20.95
C LEU A 457 -2.82 -8.06 22.19
N ARG A 458 -3.57 -9.16 22.39
CA ARG A 458 -4.28 -9.39 23.66
C ARG A 458 -3.27 -9.86 24.71
N ILE A 459 -3.32 -9.28 25.90
CA ILE A 459 -2.38 -9.57 26.99
C ILE A 459 -3.14 -9.82 28.30
N SER A 460 -2.58 -10.70 29.15
CA SER A 460 -3.16 -11.02 30.47
C SER A 460 -3.06 -9.86 31.44
N LYS A 461 -1.94 -9.13 31.40
CA LYS A 461 -1.69 -7.94 32.19
C LYS A 461 -0.65 -7.05 31.53
N PRO A 462 -0.74 -5.72 31.71
CA PRO A 462 0.33 -4.79 31.34
C PRO A 462 1.66 -5.15 32.01
N ARG A 463 2.77 -5.04 31.27
CA ARG A 463 4.13 -5.15 31.82
C ARG A 463 4.47 -3.96 32.70
N ILE A 464 4.03 -2.77 32.29
CA ILE A 464 4.14 -1.52 33.05
C ILE A 464 2.76 -0.87 33.10
N GLU A 465 2.49 -0.12 34.17
CA GLU A 465 1.18 0.54 34.37
C GLU A 465 0.98 1.76 33.47
N ASN A 466 2.02 2.25 32.80
CA ASN A 466 1.90 3.35 31.86
C ASN A 466 1.10 2.90 30.61
N PRO A 467 -0.09 3.47 30.36
CA PRO A 467 -0.95 3.04 29.26
C PRO A 467 -0.47 3.52 27.89
N THR A 468 0.55 4.39 27.82
CA THR A 468 1.04 4.98 26.56
C THR A 468 2.56 5.10 26.59
N VAL A 469 3.24 4.41 25.68
CA VAL A 469 4.70 4.36 25.62
C VAL A 469 5.17 4.74 24.23
N SER A 470 6.18 5.61 24.16
CA SER A 470 6.91 5.92 22.93
C SER A 470 8.39 5.63 23.14
N PHE A 471 9.02 4.93 22.20
CA PHE A 471 10.45 4.60 22.28
C PHE A 471 11.32 5.59 21.52
N ALA A 472 10.82 6.10 20.39
CA ALA A 472 11.52 7.09 19.58
C ALA A 472 10.54 7.85 18.68
N LYS A 473 10.93 9.04 18.24
CA LYS A 473 10.22 9.83 17.23
C LYS A 473 11.22 10.37 16.21
N LEU A 474 10.75 10.65 15.01
CA LEU A 474 11.51 11.38 14.00
C LEU A 474 10.89 12.78 13.86
N ASP A 475 11.68 13.81 14.17
CA ASP A 475 11.21 15.21 14.23
C ASP A 475 11.31 15.92 12.86
N SER A 476 10.87 15.24 11.81
CA SER A 476 10.84 15.77 10.45
C SER A 476 9.67 15.20 9.66
N SER A 477 8.91 16.08 8.99
CA SER A 477 7.80 15.70 8.12
C SER A 477 8.24 15.04 6.81
N SER A 478 9.50 15.19 6.43
CA SER A 478 10.05 14.75 5.15
C SER A 478 11.04 13.58 5.27
N ALA A 479 11.39 13.18 6.49
CA ALA A 479 12.24 12.02 6.73
C ALA A 479 11.43 10.78 7.11
N ILE A 480 11.95 9.61 6.75
CA ILE A 480 11.35 8.30 7.03
C ILE A 480 12.38 7.38 7.66
N LEU A 481 12.02 6.75 8.77
CA LEU A 481 12.76 5.61 9.33
C LEU A 481 12.38 4.34 8.56
N GLU A 482 13.27 3.90 7.67
CA GLU A 482 13.03 2.69 6.89
C GLU A 482 13.31 1.43 7.69
N ALA A 483 14.43 1.41 8.41
CA ALA A 483 14.87 0.23 9.15
C ALA A 483 15.43 0.60 10.52
N LEU A 484 15.13 -0.22 11.51
CA LEU A 484 15.80 -0.25 12.81
C LEU A 484 16.12 -1.72 13.13
N LYS A 485 17.41 -2.06 13.13
CA LYS A 485 17.87 -3.44 13.35
C LYS A 485 19.05 -3.50 14.31
N LYS A 486 19.28 -4.65 14.95
CA LYS A 486 20.55 -4.90 15.66
C LYS A 486 21.70 -5.05 14.64
N MET A 487 22.89 -4.56 15.00
CA MET A 487 24.13 -4.83 14.25
C MET A 487 24.42 -6.34 14.19
N GLU A 488 24.95 -6.79 13.04
CA GLU A 488 25.40 -8.18 12.87
C GLU A 488 26.59 -8.51 13.78
N ARG A 489 27.50 -7.53 13.96
CA ARG A 489 28.66 -7.63 14.86
C ARG A 489 28.60 -6.50 15.89
N GLY A 490 28.71 -6.84 17.17
CA GLY A 490 28.57 -5.90 18.30
C GLY A 490 27.13 -5.74 18.80
N ASP A 491 26.92 -4.83 19.74
CA ASP A 491 25.67 -4.72 20.52
C ASP A 491 24.80 -3.49 20.20
N GLY A 492 25.23 -2.64 19.28
CA GLY A 492 24.47 -1.46 18.88
C GLY A 492 23.32 -1.74 17.91
N LEU A 493 22.55 -0.69 17.65
CA LEU A 493 21.47 -0.67 16.66
C LEU A 493 21.88 0.14 15.43
N ILE A 494 21.32 -0.23 14.29
CA ILE A 494 21.42 0.48 13.01
C ILE A 494 20.05 1.06 12.71
N ALA A 495 19.99 2.38 12.51
CA ALA A 495 18.82 3.07 11.98
C ALA A 495 19.13 3.55 10.56
N ARG A 496 18.26 3.24 9.59
CA ARG A 496 18.31 3.79 8.23
C ARG A 496 17.21 4.81 8.06
N ILE A 497 17.60 6.06 7.83
CA ILE A 497 16.69 7.18 7.59
C ILE A 497 16.97 7.69 6.18
N TYR A 498 15.91 8.06 5.46
CA TYR A 498 16.03 8.73 4.17
C TYR A 498 15.05 9.90 4.08
N GLU A 499 15.42 10.87 3.25
CA GLU A 499 14.67 12.09 2.99
C GLU A 499 13.82 11.92 1.72
N THR A 500 12.55 12.31 1.78
CA THR A 500 11.57 12.06 0.72
C THR A 500 11.35 13.25 -0.21
N GLY A 501 11.61 14.48 0.25
CA GLY A 501 11.29 15.71 -0.47
C GLY A 501 12.43 16.28 -1.32
N GLY A 502 13.61 15.66 -1.32
CA GLY A 502 14.77 16.13 -2.07
C GLY A 502 15.32 17.49 -1.60
N LYS A 503 15.00 17.89 -0.36
CA LYS A 503 15.49 19.10 0.30
C LYS A 503 16.32 18.72 1.52
N GLU A 504 17.21 19.59 1.96
CA GLU A 504 17.95 19.38 3.20
C GLU A 504 16.96 19.33 4.38
N ALA A 505 17.04 18.26 5.17
CA ALA A 505 16.23 18.05 6.37
C ALA A 505 17.16 17.84 7.56
N THR A 506 16.79 18.40 8.71
CA THR A 506 17.58 18.35 9.95
C THR A 506 16.98 17.38 10.95
#